data_AF-A0A519ZAD9-F1
#
_entry.id   AF-A0A519ZAD9-F1
#
_cell.length_a   1.000
_cell.length_b   1.000
_cell.length_c   1.000
_cell.angle_alpha   90.00
_cell.angle_beta   90.00
_cell.angle_gamma   90.00
#
_symmetry.space_group_name_H-M   'P 1'
#
loop_
_entity.id
_entity.type
_entity.pdbx_description
1 polymer ?
#
loop_
_entity_poly.entity_id
_entity_poly.type
_entity_poly.pdbx_seq_one_letter_code
_entity_poly.pdbx_strand_id
1 'polypeptide(L)'
;MKTINKITKYILLAVVGVSAFSCKKDFNEVNTDPIGKSSVTASQLLAPALVDVLYANMVRNRNFNNELMQVTVDISDSEGKVFRYDVRRTWADYTWNAWYPELTNLRDIYTIASKPESLNASYKGISLITQAWVFQLLTDVYGDVPYTQANQGKDGVYEPIFDKQKDIYLDLFNKLEEANKLLTENKAIVASSDPVYQGDISKWRRLGNSLYLRLLLRISGKAEVSAQVIAKIKEIADTNKSTYPIMENNTHTAKILWNGTNSS
;
A
#
# COMPACT_ATOMS: atom_id res chain seq x y z
N MET A 1 -57.93 13.03 -41.97
CA MET A 1 -57.26 13.24 -40.65
C MET A 1 -57.05 11.97 -39.81
N LYS A 2 -58.02 11.05 -39.67
CA LYS A 2 -57.86 9.86 -38.79
C LYS A 2 -56.76 8.86 -39.23
N THR A 3 -56.48 8.74 -40.53
CA THR A 3 -55.47 7.80 -41.07
C THR A 3 -54.03 8.29 -40.87
N ILE A 4 -53.80 9.60 -40.97
CA ILE A 4 -52.48 10.22 -40.75
C ILE A 4 -52.07 10.05 -39.27
N ASN A 5 -52.99 10.28 -38.33
CA ASN A 5 -52.71 10.09 -36.90
C ASN A 5 -52.41 8.64 -36.50
N LYS A 6 -52.87 7.64 -37.28
CA LYS A 6 -52.50 6.23 -37.07
C LYS A 6 -51.08 5.98 -37.56
N ILE A 7 -50.71 6.49 -38.73
CA ILE A 7 -49.36 6.34 -39.30
C ILE A 7 -48.31 7.02 -38.42
N THR A 8 -48.59 8.23 -37.91
CA THR A 8 -47.66 8.93 -36.99
C THR A 8 -47.44 8.15 -35.68
N LYS A 9 -48.47 7.48 -35.16
CA LYS A 9 -48.34 6.61 -33.97
C LYS A 9 -47.49 5.37 -34.22
N TYR A 10 -47.64 4.74 -35.39
CA TYR A 10 -46.80 3.58 -35.75
C TYR A 10 -45.34 3.96 -36.01
N ILE A 11 -45.09 5.15 -36.57
CA ILE A 11 -43.73 5.69 -36.74
C ILE A 11 -43.10 5.99 -35.38
N LEU A 12 -43.83 6.62 -34.45
CA LEU A 12 -43.32 6.90 -33.11
C LEU A 12 -42.99 5.61 -32.34
N LEU A 13 -43.83 4.58 -32.47
CA LEU A 13 -43.62 3.27 -31.84
C LEU A 13 -42.42 2.52 -32.44
N ALA A 14 -42.18 2.65 -33.74
CA ALA A 14 -41.01 2.08 -34.40
C ALA A 14 -39.70 2.79 -33.97
N VAL A 15 -39.72 4.12 -33.83
CA VAL A 15 -38.56 4.90 -33.36
C VAL A 15 -38.20 4.58 -31.89
N VAL A 16 -39.21 4.37 -31.04
CA VAL A 16 -39.00 3.91 -29.65
C VAL A 16 -38.51 2.45 -29.59
N GLY A 17 -38.94 1.60 -30.53
CA GLY A 17 -38.46 0.21 -30.62
C GLY A 17 -36.99 0.10 -31.04
N VAL A 18 -36.53 0.95 -31.97
CA VAL A 18 -35.13 0.94 -32.44
C VAL A 18 -34.16 1.49 -31.39
N SER A 19 -34.61 2.42 -30.53
CA SER A 19 -33.78 2.97 -29.45
C SER A 19 -33.55 2.00 -28.28
N ALA A 20 -34.38 0.97 -28.11
CA ALA A 20 -34.19 -0.06 -27.08
C ALA A 20 -33.04 -1.05 -27.39
N PHE A 21 -32.57 -1.14 -28.64
CA PHE A 21 -31.48 -2.04 -29.05
C PHE A 21 -30.10 -1.36 -29.13
N SER A 22 -30.02 -0.03 -28.94
CA SER A 22 -28.77 0.73 -29.10
C SER A 22 -27.93 0.89 -27.82
N CYS A 23 -28.43 0.47 -26.65
CA CYS A 23 -27.74 0.70 -25.37
C CYS A 23 -27.07 -0.53 -24.74
N LYS A 24 -26.86 -1.63 -25.48
CA LYS A 24 -26.22 -2.84 -24.93
C LYS A 24 -25.23 -3.54 -25.86
N LYS A 25 -24.62 -2.80 -26.79
CA LYS A 25 -23.48 -3.32 -27.55
C LYS A 25 -22.26 -2.48 -27.16
N ASP A 26 -21.21 -3.17 -26.75
CA ASP A 26 -19.84 -2.65 -26.68
C ASP A 26 -19.39 -1.86 -25.44
N PHE A 27 -20.05 -2.04 -24.28
CA PHE A 27 -19.50 -1.49 -23.01
C PHE A 27 -18.15 -2.12 -22.62
N ASN A 28 -17.90 -3.36 -23.03
CA ASN A 28 -16.61 -4.00 -22.83
C ASN A 28 -15.55 -3.41 -23.78
N GLU A 29 -15.86 -3.17 -25.06
CA GLU A 29 -14.90 -2.59 -26.01
C GLU A 29 -14.60 -1.11 -25.74
N VAL A 30 -15.58 -0.32 -25.30
CA VAL A 30 -15.37 1.11 -24.96
C VAL A 30 -14.51 1.29 -23.70
N ASN A 31 -14.51 0.32 -22.79
CA ASN A 31 -13.62 0.31 -21.62
C ASN A 31 -12.36 -0.54 -21.81
N THR A 32 -12.12 -1.08 -23.01
CA THR A 32 -10.86 -1.72 -23.34
C THR A 32 -9.95 -0.67 -23.97
N ASP A 33 -8.99 -0.16 -23.20
CA ASP A 33 -7.97 0.78 -23.69
C ASP A 33 -7.29 0.20 -24.94
N PRO A 34 -7.45 0.81 -26.14
CA PRO A 34 -6.86 0.31 -27.38
C PRO A 34 -5.33 0.43 -27.44
N ILE A 35 -4.69 1.08 -26.46
CA ILE A 35 -3.24 1.15 -26.25
C ILE A 35 -2.82 0.29 -25.04
N GLY A 36 -3.77 -0.30 -24.32
CA GLY A 36 -3.60 -0.90 -23.02
C GLY A 36 -2.41 -1.86 -22.99
N LYS A 37 -1.35 -1.49 -22.24
CA LYS A 37 -0.33 -2.45 -21.83
C LYS A 37 -1.06 -3.61 -21.16
N SER A 38 -1.17 -4.75 -21.84
CA SER A 38 -2.04 -5.85 -21.45
C SER A 38 -1.58 -6.62 -20.19
N SER A 39 -0.51 -6.18 -19.54
CA SER A 39 -0.19 -6.51 -18.15
C SER A 39 0.81 -5.50 -17.60
N VAL A 40 0.53 -4.93 -16.42
CA VAL A 40 1.52 -4.16 -15.66
C VAL A 40 2.51 -5.13 -15.04
N THR A 41 3.81 -4.77 -15.02
CA THR A 41 4.84 -5.59 -14.37
C THR A 41 5.09 -5.16 -12.93
N ALA A 42 5.62 -6.07 -12.10
CA ALA A 42 6.07 -5.74 -10.75
C ALA A 42 7.05 -4.54 -10.71
N SER A 43 7.95 -4.47 -11.69
CA SER A 43 8.92 -3.38 -11.83
C SER A 43 8.28 -2.02 -12.15
N GLN A 44 7.11 -2.00 -12.79
CA GLN A 44 6.42 -0.75 -13.12
C GLN A 44 5.66 -0.18 -11.92
N LEU A 45 5.26 -1.01 -10.97
CA LEU A 45 4.49 -0.60 -9.79
C LEU A 45 5.36 -0.19 -8.60
N LEU A 46 6.57 -0.76 -8.48
CA LEU A 46 7.37 -0.60 -7.25
C LEU A 46 7.76 0.85 -6.96
N ALA A 47 8.37 1.56 -7.91
CA ALA A 47 8.84 2.92 -7.67
C ALA A 47 7.67 3.90 -7.39
N PRO A 48 6.60 3.97 -8.21
CA PRO A 48 5.48 4.86 -7.94
C PRO A 48 4.87 4.61 -6.55
N ALA A 49 4.60 3.35 -6.20
CA ALA A 49 3.96 3.04 -4.94
C ALA A 49 4.77 3.46 -3.71
N LEU A 50 6.10 3.27 -3.76
CA LEU A 50 6.98 3.70 -2.69
C LEU A 50 7.08 5.22 -2.58
N VAL A 51 7.12 5.91 -3.72
CA VAL A 51 7.19 7.38 -3.76
C VAL A 51 5.90 8.00 -3.23
N ASP A 52 4.74 7.47 -3.61
CA ASP A 52 3.44 8.02 -3.21
C ASP A 52 3.16 7.82 -1.72
N VAL A 53 3.48 6.64 -1.16
CA VAL A 53 3.45 6.41 0.30
C VAL A 53 4.37 7.40 1.02
N LEU A 54 5.61 7.56 0.54
CA LEU A 54 6.58 8.43 1.19
C LEU A 54 6.16 9.91 1.12
N TYR A 55 5.64 10.35 -0.03
CA TYR A 55 5.16 11.71 -0.23
C TYR A 55 4.02 12.02 0.75
N ALA A 56 3.02 11.14 0.83
CA ALA A 56 1.90 11.29 1.77
C ALA A 56 2.40 11.38 3.23
N ASN A 57 3.37 10.54 3.60
CA ASN A 57 3.98 10.58 4.93
C ASN A 57 4.74 11.87 5.20
N MET A 58 5.45 12.42 4.21
CA MET A 58 6.19 13.67 4.35
C MET A 58 5.25 14.85 4.58
N VAL A 59 4.16 14.93 3.79
CA VAL A 59 3.11 15.95 3.96
C VAL A 59 2.44 15.81 5.32
N ARG A 60 2.09 14.58 5.74
CA ARG A 60 1.52 14.30 7.05
C ARG A 60 2.45 14.72 8.19
N ASN A 61 3.73 14.38 8.09
CA ASN A 61 4.70 14.73 9.13
C ASN A 61 4.80 16.24 9.28
N ARG A 62 5.00 16.96 8.18
CA ARG A 62 5.13 18.42 8.20
C ARG A 62 3.92 19.13 8.80
N ASN A 63 2.71 18.72 8.42
CA ASN A 63 1.50 19.47 8.71
C ASN A 63 0.73 18.94 9.94
N PHE A 64 1.15 17.84 10.56
CA PHE A 64 0.43 17.23 11.68
C PHE A 64 1.37 16.61 12.72
N ASN A 65 2.15 15.58 12.36
CA ASN A 65 2.92 14.83 13.35
C ASN A 65 4.01 15.69 14.01
N ASN A 66 4.68 16.55 13.24
CA ASN A 66 5.71 17.43 13.76
C ASN A 66 5.17 18.44 14.79
N GLU A 67 3.93 18.93 14.62
CA GLU A 67 3.30 19.82 15.60
C GLU A 67 2.94 19.07 16.89
N LEU A 68 2.36 17.86 16.78
CA LEU A 68 2.06 17.04 17.96
C LEU A 68 3.32 16.62 18.72
N MET A 69 4.40 16.34 18.00
CA MET A 69 5.71 16.00 18.58
C MET A 69 6.55 17.23 18.95
N GLN A 70 6.03 18.45 18.76
CA GLN A 70 6.72 19.72 19.05
C GLN A 70 8.06 19.91 18.31
N VAL A 71 8.22 19.28 17.14
CA VAL A 71 9.34 19.51 16.22
C VAL A 71 9.20 20.84 15.51
N THR A 72 7.97 21.23 15.19
CA THR A 72 7.62 22.52 14.58
C THR A 72 6.38 23.09 15.26
N VAL A 73 6.15 24.39 15.09
CA VAL A 73 4.92 25.07 15.53
C VAL A 73 4.44 26.00 14.42
N ASP A 74 3.15 25.98 14.13
CA ASP A 74 2.53 26.98 13.27
C ASP A 74 2.44 28.32 14.04
N ILE A 75 2.93 29.40 13.43
CA ILE A 75 2.94 30.74 14.03
C ILE A 75 1.62 31.49 13.85
N SER A 76 0.67 30.91 13.11
CA SER A 76 -0.64 31.49 12.86
C SER A 76 -1.58 31.34 14.07
N ASP A 77 -2.40 32.36 14.31
CA ASP A 77 -3.42 32.38 15.37
C ASP A 77 -4.83 31.92 14.88
N SER A 78 -4.93 31.39 13.66
CA SER A 78 -6.22 30.92 13.15
C SER A 78 -6.73 29.70 13.91
N GLU A 79 -8.01 29.36 13.76
CA GLU A 79 -8.57 28.09 14.24
C GLU A 79 -7.98 26.87 13.49
N GLY A 80 -8.20 25.67 14.04
CA GLY A 80 -7.79 24.40 13.45
C GLY A 80 -6.31 24.08 13.57
N LYS A 81 -5.66 24.51 14.66
CA LYS A 81 -4.22 24.33 14.89
C LYS A 81 -3.92 23.05 15.65
N VAL A 82 -3.07 22.22 15.06
CA VAL A 82 -2.68 20.93 15.62
C VAL A 82 -1.92 21.11 16.94
N PHE A 83 -1.04 22.11 17.03
CA PHE A 83 -0.32 22.43 18.28
C PHE A 83 -1.25 22.87 19.44
N ARG A 84 -2.49 23.28 19.15
CA ARG A 84 -3.53 23.61 20.14
C ARG A 84 -4.49 22.43 20.41
N TYR A 85 -4.20 21.26 19.85
CA TYR A 85 -5.07 20.09 19.85
C TYR A 85 -6.44 20.32 19.19
N ASP A 86 -6.56 21.34 18.33
CA ASP A 86 -7.73 21.59 17.52
C ASP A 86 -7.60 20.84 16.19
N VAL A 87 -7.96 19.55 16.24
CA VAL A 87 -7.79 18.59 15.14
C VAL A 87 -9.10 18.40 14.38
N ARG A 88 -9.12 18.81 13.10
CA ARG A 88 -10.24 18.58 12.18
C ARG A 88 -10.37 17.10 11.79
N ARG A 89 -11.61 16.60 11.64
CA ARG A 89 -11.86 15.22 11.20
C ARG A 89 -11.25 14.89 9.83
N THR A 90 -11.26 15.84 8.90
CA THR A 90 -10.73 15.68 7.54
C THR A 90 -9.24 15.36 7.51
N TRP A 91 -8.51 15.57 8.61
CA TRP A 91 -7.12 15.15 8.71
C TRP A 91 -6.99 13.63 8.64
N ALA A 92 -7.95 12.82 9.08
CA ALA A 92 -7.86 11.35 8.94
C ALA A 92 -7.94 10.90 7.48
N ASP A 93 -8.79 11.55 6.68
CA ASP A 93 -9.09 11.17 5.30
C ASP A 93 -7.85 11.13 4.41
N TYR A 94 -6.91 12.07 4.58
CA TYR A 94 -5.76 12.21 3.69
C TYR A 94 -4.85 10.98 3.70
N THR A 95 -4.42 10.50 4.86
CA THR A 95 -3.53 9.33 4.94
C THR A 95 -4.26 8.03 4.66
N TRP A 96 -5.55 7.94 5.01
CA TRP A 96 -6.39 6.82 4.64
C TRP A 96 -6.47 6.66 3.11
N ASN A 97 -6.84 7.74 2.41
CA ASN A 97 -7.00 7.75 0.96
C ASN A 97 -5.66 7.69 0.20
N ALA A 98 -4.54 8.01 0.85
CA ALA A 98 -3.22 7.87 0.25
C ALA A 98 -2.63 6.46 0.42
N TRP A 99 -2.83 5.80 1.56
CA TRP A 99 -2.20 4.50 1.82
C TRP A 99 -2.93 3.32 1.21
N TYR A 100 -4.27 3.30 1.21
CA TYR A 100 -5.03 2.18 0.68
C TYR A 100 -4.85 1.94 -0.83
N PRO A 101 -4.81 2.95 -1.70
CA PRO A 101 -4.49 2.73 -3.12
C PRO A 101 -3.13 2.05 -3.30
N GLU A 102 -2.11 2.50 -2.55
CA GLU A 102 -0.77 1.92 -2.67
C GLU A 102 -0.69 0.49 -2.14
N LEU A 103 -1.49 0.11 -1.14
CA LEU A 103 -1.63 -1.30 -0.76
C LEU A 103 -2.15 -2.18 -1.91
N THR A 104 -2.99 -1.64 -2.80
CA THR A 104 -3.40 -2.34 -4.03
C THR A 104 -2.20 -2.58 -4.94
N ASN A 105 -1.42 -1.54 -5.22
CA ASN A 105 -0.22 -1.62 -6.06
C ASN A 105 0.80 -2.61 -5.49
N LEU A 106 1.05 -2.54 -4.18
CA LEU A 106 1.97 -3.44 -3.49
C LEU A 106 1.47 -4.89 -3.52
N ARG A 107 0.17 -5.15 -3.33
CA ARG A 107 -0.41 -6.50 -3.45
C ARG A 107 -0.36 -7.03 -4.88
N ASP A 108 -0.57 -6.16 -5.87
CA ASP A 108 -0.46 -6.52 -7.29
C ASP A 108 0.98 -6.93 -7.63
N ILE A 109 2.02 -6.29 -7.05
CA ILE A 109 3.43 -6.73 -7.17
C ILE A 109 3.59 -8.18 -6.70
N TYR A 110 3.07 -8.55 -5.52
CA TYR A 110 3.16 -9.93 -5.02
C TYR A 110 2.44 -10.91 -5.95
N THR A 111 1.24 -10.53 -6.39
CA THR A 111 0.39 -11.36 -7.25
C THR A 111 1.05 -11.61 -8.60
N ILE A 112 1.58 -10.56 -9.25
CA ILE A 112 2.33 -10.66 -10.51
C ILE A 112 3.56 -11.54 -10.29
N ALA A 113 4.39 -11.23 -9.29
CA ALA A 113 5.62 -11.97 -9.01
C ALA A 113 5.41 -13.41 -8.50
N SER A 114 4.15 -13.86 -8.36
CA SER A 114 3.79 -15.24 -8.03
C SER A 114 3.32 -16.04 -9.25
N LYS A 115 3.08 -15.40 -10.40
CA LYS A 115 2.69 -16.10 -11.63
C LYS A 115 3.89 -16.83 -12.26
N PRO A 116 3.71 -18.00 -12.88
CA PRO A 116 4.82 -18.78 -13.45
C PRO A 116 5.74 -17.99 -14.40
N GLU A 117 5.17 -17.14 -15.24
CA GLU A 117 5.87 -16.35 -16.26
C GLU A 117 6.67 -15.17 -15.71
N SER A 118 6.39 -14.73 -14.47
CA SER A 118 7.04 -13.59 -13.83
C SER A 118 7.49 -13.87 -12.40
N LEU A 119 7.61 -15.16 -12.05
CA LEU A 119 7.95 -15.65 -10.72
C LEU A 119 9.26 -15.02 -10.23
N ASN A 120 9.19 -14.27 -9.14
CA ASN A 120 10.34 -13.61 -8.57
C ASN A 120 10.21 -13.46 -7.05
N ALA A 121 10.96 -14.30 -6.31
CA ALA A 121 10.95 -14.29 -4.85
C ALA A 121 11.34 -12.93 -4.25
N SER A 122 12.22 -12.17 -4.92
CA SER A 122 12.64 -10.86 -4.42
C SER A 122 11.53 -9.82 -4.51
N TYR A 123 10.81 -9.73 -5.63
CA TYR A 123 9.63 -8.84 -5.71
C TYR A 123 8.55 -9.23 -4.71
N LYS A 124 8.31 -10.53 -4.50
CA LYS A 124 7.38 -11.01 -3.47
C LYS A 124 7.81 -10.56 -2.07
N GLY A 125 9.06 -10.77 -1.70
CA GLY A 125 9.57 -10.38 -0.39
C GLY A 125 9.57 -8.86 -0.16
N ILE A 126 9.94 -8.08 -1.18
CA ILE A 126 9.87 -6.61 -1.13
C ILE A 126 8.43 -6.15 -0.93
N SER A 127 7.49 -6.72 -1.69
CA SER A 127 6.05 -6.42 -1.55
C SER A 127 5.52 -6.72 -0.14
N LEU A 128 5.91 -7.85 0.46
CA LEU A 128 5.49 -8.18 1.82
C LEU A 128 6.05 -7.19 2.86
N ILE A 129 7.32 -6.77 2.73
CA ILE A 129 7.94 -5.78 3.61
C ILE A 129 7.20 -4.43 3.53
N THR A 130 6.88 -3.99 2.32
CA THR A 130 6.26 -2.68 2.09
C THR A 130 4.78 -2.69 2.47
N GLN A 131 4.06 -3.78 2.23
CA GLN A 131 2.71 -3.99 2.77
C GLN A 131 2.74 -3.94 4.30
N ALA A 132 3.68 -4.63 4.95
CA ALA A 132 3.79 -4.63 6.41
C ALA A 132 4.09 -3.24 6.97
N TRP A 133 4.95 -2.46 6.30
CA TRP A 133 5.20 -1.08 6.66
C TRP A 133 3.95 -0.21 6.55
N VAL A 134 3.23 -0.26 5.43
CA VAL A 134 2.05 0.59 5.21
C VAL A 134 0.90 0.22 6.14
N PHE A 135 0.65 -1.08 6.35
CA PHE A 135 -0.37 -1.51 7.31
C PHE A 135 0.01 -1.18 8.76
N GLN A 136 1.30 -1.22 9.12
CA GLN A 136 1.73 -0.70 10.42
C GLN A 136 1.41 0.79 10.57
N LEU A 137 1.65 1.62 9.54
CA LEU A 137 1.26 3.03 9.57
C LEU A 137 -0.25 3.22 9.76
N LEU A 138 -1.08 2.45 9.04
CA LEU A 138 -2.53 2.47 9.18
C LEU A 138 -2.97 2.14 10.61
N THR A 139 -2.57 0.97 11.12
CA THR A 139 -3.05 0.52 12.43
C THR A 139 -2.48 1.37 13.58
N ASP A 140 -1.24 1.86 13.47
CA ASP A 140 -0.67 2.75 14.51
C ASP A 140 -1.41 4.09 14.60
N VAL A 141 -2.06 4.54 13.52
CA VAL A 141 -2.85 5.77 13.51
C VAL A 141 -4.31 5.54 13.91
N TYR A 142 -4.95 4.48 13.39
CA TYR A 142 -6.40 4.31 13.49
C TYR A 142 -6.86 3.15 14.40
N GLY A 143 -5.95 2.27 14.83
CA GLY A 143 -6.30 1.07 15.57
C GLY A 143 -6.78 -0.05 14.65
N ASP A 144 -7.99 -0.55 14.88
CA ASP A 144 -8.61 -1.56 14.03
C ASP A 144 -8.89 -0.96 12.65
N VAL A 145 -8.55 -1.68 11.58
CA VAL A 145 -8.69 -1.20 10.18
C VAL A 145 -9.00 -2.36 9.24
N PRO A 146 -9.57 -2.11 8.04
CA PRO A 146 -9.61 -3.09 6.97
C PRO A 146 -8.20 -3.63 6.67
N TYR A 147 -8.03 -4.94 6.81
CA TYR A 147 -6.76 -5.63 6.61
C TYR A 147 -6.91 -6.89 5.75
N THR A 148 -7.47 -7.97 6.29
CA THR A 148 -7.64 -9.27 5.61
C THR A 148 -8.55 -9.17 4.39
N GLN A 149 -9.57 -8.31 4.46
CA GLN A 149 -10.53 -8.03 3.39
C GLN A 149 -10.22 -6.75 2.60
N ALA A 150 -9.16 -6.02 2.97
CA ALA A 150 -8.82 -4.78 2.29
C ALA A 150 -8.41 -5.03 0.84
N ASN A 151 -8.67 -4.02 -0.01
CA ASN A 151 -8.25 -3.97 -1.41
C ASN A 151 -8.77 -5.13 -2.29
N GLN A 152 -9.88 -5.77 -1.89
CA GLN A 152 -10.53 -6.89 -2.59
C GLN A 152 -11.79 -6.49 -3.35
N GLY A 153 -11.93 -5.22 -3.72
CA GLY A 153 -13.07 -4.74 -4.50
C GLY A 153 -13.20 -5.41 -5.88
N LYS A 154 -12.07 -5.81 -6.49
CA LYS A 154 -12.05 -6.61 -7.74
C LYS A 154 -12.65 -8.00 -7.54
N ASP A 155 -12.59 -8.52 -6.32
CA ASP A 155 -13.10 -9.84 -5.92
C ASP A 155 -14.52 -9.76 -5.30
N GLY A 156 -15.16 -8.59 -5.35
CA GLY A 156 -16.53 -8.37 -4.88
C GLY A 156 -16.66 -7.95 -3.42
N VAL A 157 -15.55 -7.67 -2.72
CA VAL A 157 -15.58 -7.19 -1.33
C VAL A 157 -15.57 -5.66 -1.30
N TYR A 158 -16.76 -5.06 -1.24
CA TYR A 158 -16.95 -3.61 -1.24
C TYR A 158 -17.06 -2.99 0.17
N GLU A 159 -17.40 -3.81 1.17
CA GLU A 159 -17.56 -3.40 2.57
C GLU A 159 -16.63 -4.26 3.44
N PRO A 160 -15.32 -3.99 3.44
CA PRO A 160 -14.37 -4.82 4.18
C PRO A 160 -14.53 -4.63 5.69
N ILE A 161 -14.47 -5.72 6.44
CA ILE A 161 -14.48 -5.67 7.90
C ILE A 161 -13.22 -5.00 8.46
N PHE A 162 -13.32 -4.51 9.70
CA PHE A 162 -12.19 -3.96 10.44
C PHE A 162 -11.58 -5.07 11.30
N ASP A 163 -10.32 -5.39 11.05
CA ASP A 163 -9.60 -6.40 11.82
C ASP A 163 -8.96 -5.79 13.05
N LYS A 164 -8.81 -6.60 14.10
CA LYS A 164 -8.21 -6.15 15.36
C LYS A 164 -6.74 -5.80 15.16
N GLN A 165 -6.31 -4.67 15.71
CA GLN A 165 -4.89 -4.24 15.67
C GLN A 165 -3.93 -5.36 16.13
N LYS A 166 -4.32 -6.14 17.14
CA LYS A 166 -3.53 -7.29 17.60
C LYS A 166 -3.31 -8.32 16.49
N ASP A 167 -4.37 -8.71 15.80
CA ASP A 167 -4.31 -9.74 14.76
C ASP A 167 -3.56 -9.23 13.52
N ILE A 168 -3.72 -7.94 13.21
CA ILE A 168 -2.92 -7.25 12.18
C ILE A 168 -1.44 -7.38 12.51
N TYR A 169 -0.99 -7.01 13.72
CA TYR A 169 0.42 -7.09 14.12
C TYR A 169 0.98 -8.51 14.04
N LEU A 170 0.21 -9.53 14.46
CA LEU A 170 0.63 -10.92 14.35
C LEU A 170 0.83 -11.34 12.88
N ASP A 171 -0.05 -10.91 11.98
CA ASP A 171 0.14 -11.21 10.56
C ASP A 171 1.28 -10.39 9.93
N LEU A 172 1.53 -9.15 10.39
CA LEU A 172 2.70 -8.38 9.95
C LEU A 172 4.00 -9.13 10.26
N PHE A 173 4.11 -9.80 11.41
CA PHE A 173 5.26 -10.64 11.72
C PHE A 173 5.39 -11.83 10.77
N ASN A 174 4.28 -12.49 10.44
CA ASN A 174 4.28 -13.58 9.46
C ASN A 174 4.75 -13.11 8.07
N LYS A 175 4.27 -11.94 7.62
CA LYS A 175 4.71 -11.35 6.36
C LYS A 175 6.22 -11.06 6.35
N LEU A 176 6.76 -10.54 7.45
CA LEU A 176 8.19 -10.23 7.56
C LEU A 176 9.06 -11.50 7.64
N GLU A 177 8.57 -12.57 8.26
CA GLU A 177 9.22 -13.89 8.23
C GLU A 177 9.26 -14.47 6.80
N GLU A 178 8.11 -14.48 6.12
CA GLU A 178 8.03 -14.96 4.75
C GLU A 178 8.92 -14.14 3.81
N ALA A 179 8.92 -12.81 3.97
CA ALA A 179 9.81 -11.94 3.23
C ALA A 179 11.28 -12.28 3.48
N ASN A 180 11.70 -12.43 4.75
CA ASN A 180 13.07 -12.80 5.09
C ASN A 180 13.49 -14.12 4.42
N LYS A 181 12.60 -15.11 4.38
CA LYS A 181 12.80 -16.39 3.70
C LYS A 181 12.93 -16.22 2.18
N LEU A 182 11.98 -15.53 1.54
CA LEU A 182 11.97 -15.30 0.09
C LEU A 182 13.22 -14.54 -0.38
N LEU A 183 13.65 -13.54 0.37
CA LEU A 183 14.81 -12.73 0.04
C LEU A 183 16.14 -13.49 0.19
N THR A 184 16.14 -14.69 0.78
CA THR A 184 17.34 -15.56 0.77
C THR A 184 17.70 -16.06 -0.63
N GLU A 185 16.72 -16.17 -1.53
CA GLU A 185 16.95 -16.59 -2.91
C GLU A 185 17.72 -15.54 -3.72
N ASN A 186 17.71 -14.28 -3.28
CA ASN A 186 18.45 -13.17 -3.88
C ASN A 186 18.25 -13.06 -5.40
N LYS A 187 17.01 -13.24 -5.88
CA LYS A 187 16.67 -13.11 -7.30
C LYS A 187 16.83 -11.66 -7.74
N ALA A 188 17.49 -11.42 -8.86
CA ALA A 188 17.65 -10.07 -9.38
C ALA A 188 16.29 -9.44 -9.71
N ILE A 189 16.19 -8.13 -9.48
CA ILE A 189 15.07 -7.28 -9.92
C ILE A 189 15.61 -6.20 -10.86
N VAL A 190 14.70 -5.44 -11.48
CA VAL A 190 15.09 -4.33 -12.35
C VAL A 190 15.60 -3.20 -11.46
N ALA A 191 16.91 -2.95 -11.45
CA ALA A 191 17.53 -1.96 -10.55
C ALA A 191 16.89 -0.57 -10.63
N SER A 192 16.53 -0.10 -11.83
CA SER A 192 15.89 1.20 -12.04
C SER A 192 14.45 1.28 -11.52
N SER A 193 13.82 0.15 -11.20
CA SER A 193 12.49 0.11 -10.57
C SER A 193 12.53 0.26 -9.05
N ASP A 194 13.71 0.18 -8.44
CA ASP A 194 13.90 0.26 -7.00
C ASP A 194 14.60 1.58 -6.63
N PRO A 195 13.84 2.61 -6.22
CA PRO A 195 14.40 3.90 -5.85
C PRO A 195 15.09 3.89 -4.47
N VAL A 196 15.00 2.79 -3.71
CA VAL A 196 15.51 2.68 -2.33
C VAL A 196 16.92 2.08 -2.33
N TYR A 197 17.08 0.92 -2.97
CA TYR A 197 18.32 0.16 -2.93
C TYR A 197 18.87 -0.23 -4.31
N GLN A 198 18.27 0.27 -5.39
CA GLN A 198 18.73 0.01 -6.77
C GLN A 198 18.88 -1.49 -7.07
N GLY A 199 18.00 -2.32 -6.51
CA GLY A 199 18.00 -3.77 -6.71
C GLY A 199 18.91 -4.57 -5.75
N ASP A 200 19.50 -3.94 -4.74
CA ASP A 200 20.25 -4.65 -3.68
C ASP A 200 19.28 -5.34 -2.70
N ILE A 201 19.01 -6.62 -2.98
CA ILE A 201 18.08 -7.45 -2.23
C ILE A 201 18.58 -7.71 -0.80
N SER A 202 19.89 -7.74 -0.58
CA SER A 202 20.46 -7.93 0.75
C SER A 202 20.11 -6.76 1.66
N LYS A 203 20.07 -5.53 1.13
CA LYS A 203 19.59 -4.35 1.88
C LYS A 203 18.09 -4.38 2.13
N TRP A 204 17.28 -4.86 1.18
CA TRP A 204 15.85 -5.11 1.42
C TRP A 204 15.62 -6.11 2.55
N ARG A 205 16.38 -7.22 2.58
CA ARG A 205 16.32 -8.20 3.66
C ARG A 205 16.69 -7.59 5.02
N ARG A 206 17.72 -6.75 5.06
CA ARG A 206 18.08 -5.97 6.27
C ARG A 206 16.98 -5.03 6.71
N LEU A 207 16.34 -4.34 5.77
CA LEU A 207 15.20 -3.48 6.06
C LEU A 207 14.02 -4.26 6.65
N GLY A 208 13.67 -5.41 6.06
CA GLY A 208 12.60 -6.26 6.57
C GLY A 208 12.81 -6.70 8.01
N ASN A 209 14.02 -7.19 8.33
CA ASN A 209 14.33 -7.62 9.70
C ASN A 209 14.46 -6.46 10.69
N SER A 210 14.97 -5.30 10.26
CA SER A 210 14.98 -4.09 11.09
C SER A 210 13.57 -3.53 11.33
N LEU A 211 12.68 -3.62 10.35
CA LEU A 211 11.26 -3.29 10.52
C LEU A 211 10.60 -4.26 11.50
N TYR A 212 10.92 -5.55 11.42
CA TYR A 212 10.43 -6.57 12.36
C TYR A 212 10.82 -6.21 13.80
N LEU A 213 12.09 -5.88 14.05
CA LEU A 213 12.53 -5.40 15.37
C LEU A 213 11.75 -4.15 15.83
N ARG A 214 11.52 -3.18 14.95
CA ARG A 214 10.72 -1.98 15.28
C ARG A 214 9.30 -2.35 15.69
N LEU A 215 8.67 -3.28 14.98
CA LEU A 215 7.29 -3.70 15.25
C LEU A 215 7.18 -4.52 16.54
N LEU A 216 8.17 -5.37 16.82
CA LEU A 216 8.29 -6.09 18.08
C LEU A 216 8.42 -5.12 19.26
N LEU A 217 9.30 -4.11 19.14
CA LEU A 217 9.47 -3.09 20.17
C LEU A 217 8.19 -2.31 20.43
N ARG A 218 7.42 -1.98 19.38
CA ARG A 218 6.13 -1.26 19.51
C ARG A 218 5.17 -1.96 20.47
N ILE A 219 5.07 -3.28 20.39
CA ILE A 219 4.10 -4.07 21.17
C ILE A 219 4.71 -4.73 22.41
N SER A 220 6.01 -4.54 22.67
CA SER A 220 6.74 -5.20 23.77
C SER A 220 6.14 -4.98 25.17
N GLY A 221 5.47 -3.85 25.39
CA GLY A 221 4.78 -3.54 26.64
C GLY A 221 3.41 -4.20 26.83
N LYS A 222 2.92 -4.97 25.85
CA LYS A 222 1.61 -5.65 25.92
C LYS A 222 1.78 -7.02 26.58
N ALA A 223 1.16 -7.20 27.75
CA ALA A 223 1.33 -8.40 28.58
C ALA A 223 1.06 -9.70 27.81
N GLU A 224 0.02 -9.71 26.97
CA GLU A 224 -0.46 -10.84 26.19
C GLU A 224 0.54 -11.36 25.12
N VAL A 225 1.54 -10.56 24.73
CA VAL A 225 2.53 -10.90 23.68
C VAL A 225 3.98 -10.70 24.15
N SER A 226 4.19 -10.09 25.31
CA SER A 226 5.51 -9.70 25.84
C SER A 226 6.55 -10.83 25.81
N ALA A 227 6.19 -12.04 26.27
CA ALA A 227 7.11 -13.17 26.29
C ALA A 227 7.57 -13.60 24.88
N GLN A 228 6.63 -13.68 23.93
CA GLN A 228 6.93 -14.04 22.54
C GLN A 228 7.78 -12.96 21.87
N VAL A 229 7.46 -11.69 22.14
CA VAL A 229 8.20 -10.53 21.62
C VAL A 229 9.64 -10.53 22.10
N ILE A 230 9.87 -10.71 23.41
CA ILE A 230 11.22 -10.74 23.99
C ILE A 230 12.03 -11.89 23.39
N ALA A 231 11.43 -13.07 23.26
CA ALA A 231 12.08 -14.22 22.64
C ALA A 231 12.48 -13.95 21.18
N LYS A 232 11.58 -13.33 20.39
CA LYS A 232 11.84 -13.01 18.99
C LYS A 232 12.89 -11.90 18.81
N ILE A 233 12.88 -10.88 19.67
CA ILE A 233 13.91 -9.84 19.68
C ILE A 233 15.29 -10.48 19.94
N LYS A 234 15.39 -11.36 20.96
CA LYS A 234 16.63 -12.08 21.25
C LYS A 234 17.07 -12.97 20.09
N GLU A 235 16.13 -13.62 19.41
CA GLU A 235 16.45 -14.42 18.23
C GLU A 235 17.08 -13.57 17.11
N ILE A 236 16.43 -12.46 16.74
CA ILE A 236 16.90 -11.60 15.65
C ILE A 236 18.20 -10.90 16.03
N ALA A 237 18.27 -10.34 17.24
CA ALA A 237 19.36 -9.47 17.66
C ALA A 237 20.57 -10.22 18.20
N ASP A 238 20.42 -11.45 18.72
CA ASP A 238 21.50 -12.15 19.41
C ASP A 238 21.77 -13.56 18.87
N THR A 239 20.76 -14.45 18.90
CA THR A 239 21.03 -15.89 18.75
C THR A 239 20.98 -16.40 17.31
N ASN A 240 20.39 -15.66 16.38
CA ASN A 240 20.20 -16.10 14.99
C ASN A 240 20.47 -14.98 13.94
N LYS A 241 21.51 -14.17 14.18
CA LYS A 241 21.87 -13.00 13.34
C LYS A 241 22.07 -13.30 11.86
N SER A 242 22.60 -14.48 11.51
CA SER A 242 22.81 -14.87 10.11
C SER A 242 21.50 -15.11 9.36
N THR A 243 20.46 -15.58 10.06
CA THR A 243 19.12 -15.75 9.51
C THR A 243 18.38 -14.43 9.43
N TYR A 244 18.66 -13.50 10.35
CA TYR A 244 18.02 -12.19 10.43
C TYR A 244 19.05 -11.05 10.33
N PRO A 245 19.71 -10.84 9.18
CA PRO A 245 20.59 -9.70 9.02
C PRO A 245 19.79 -8.40 9.19
N ILE A 246 20.30 -7.45 9.97
CA ILE A 246 19.66 -6.15 10.24
C ILE A 246 20.49 -4.99 9.70
N MET A 247 19.95 -3.77 9.74
CA MET A 247 20.71 -2.56 9.44
C MET A 247 21.73 -2.24 10.56
N GLU A 248 23.03 -2.31 10.23
CA GLU A 248 24.11 -2.06 11.20
C GLU A 248 24.83 -0.70 11.02
N ASN A 249 24.66 -0.04 9.87
CA ASN A 249 25.34 1.22 9.58
C ASN A 249 24.55 2.06 8.53
N ASN A 250 24.97 3.30 8.33
CA ASN A 250 24.25 4.26 7.48
C ASN A 250 24.17 3.87 5.99
N THR A 251 25.03 2.98 5.49
CA THR A 251 24.96 2.50 4.09
C THR A 251 23.78 1.56 3.84
N HIS A 252 23.17 1.04 4.91
CA HIS A 252 21.96 0.23 4.88
C HIS A 252 20.67 1.07 4.99
N THR A 253 20.77 2.40 5.12
CA THR A 253 19.59 3.25 5.31
C THR A 253 18.64 3.17 4.12
N ALA A 254 17.37 2.86 4.38
CA ALA A 254 16.30 3.00 3.41
C ALA A 254 16.01 4.49 3.19
N LYS A 255 16.26 4.99 1.98
CA LYS A 255 15.96 6.37 1.61
C LYS A 255 15.60 6.44 0.13
N ILE A 256 14.67 7.33 -0.19
CA ILE A 256 14.39 7.75 -1.57
C ILE A 256 14.92 9.18 -1.69
N LEU A 257 15.75 9.43 -2.70
CA LEU A 257 16.31 10.75 -2.94
C LEU A 257 15.42 11.49 -3.96
N TRP A 258 14.90 12.65 -3.55
CA TRP A 258 14.21 13.55 -4.48
C TRP A 258 15.25 14.27 -5.33
N ASN A 259 15.42 13.85 -6.58
CA ASN A 259 16.42 14.40 -7.50
C ASN A 259 15.92 15.61 -8.31
N GLY A 260 14.65 16.01 -8.14
CA GLY A 260 14.06 17.17 -8.81
C GLY A 260 13.88 17.04 -10.32
N THR A 261 14.21 15.88 -10.92
CA THR A 261 14.11 15.65 -12.36
C THR A 261 12.84 14.94 -12.80
N ASN A 262 11.99 14.53 -11.85
CA ASN A 262 10.77 13.78 -12.14
C ASN A 262 9.55 14.66 -11.91
N SER A 263 9.41 15.68 -12.76
CA SER A 263 8.12 16.28 -13.08
C SER A 263 7.77 15.82 -14.49
N SER A 264 7.02 14.72 -14.57
CA SER A 264 6.27 14.26 -15.74
C SER A 264 5.08 13.46 -15.26
#